data_AF-A0A1F8YC75-F1
#
_entry.id   AF-A0A1F8YC75-F1
#
_cell.length_a   1.000
_cell.length_b   1.000
_cell.length_c   1.000
_cell.angle_alpha   90.00
_cell.angle_beta   90.00
_cell.angle_gamma   90.00
#
_symmetry.space_group_name_H-M   'P 1'
#
loop_
_entity.id
_entity.type
_entity.pdbx_description
1 polymer ?
#
loop_
_entity_poly.entity_id
_entity_poly.type
_entity_poly.pdbx_seq_one_letter_code
_entity_poly.pdbx_strand_id
1 'polypeptide(L)'
;MKRLFILVFAAVVFFAAQGVHAAEKASFEGYKKCGGCHKSQKDAWLETKHAKAMHSLKPGERKEEKKKAKLDTEKDYTQEKDCLTCHTTGFGDRGGYKASMSGKDAEYFGNIGCESCHGAGSIYRKKHSDAGKAFKATQKPSPRKELVDAGENFDYEEACAKCHLNYEGSPWKGAKEPYTPFTPKVDAKYKFDFSKAVKDKKALHEHFKLRGVYEGDPVPAIRAEFQKTAKEPAAGGEEEK
;
A
#
# COMPACT_ATOMS: atom_id res chain seq x y z
N MET A 1 23.71 -42.99 39.63
CA MET A 1 24.38 -41.79 39.06
C MET A 1 24.34 -41.72 37.52
N LYS A 2 24.57 -42.80 36.76
CA LYS A 2 24.52 -42.75 35.26
C LYS A 2 23.12 -42.58 34.63
N ARG A 3 22.02 -42.90 35.33
CA ARG A 3 20.64 -42.74 34.82
C ARG A 3 20.05 -41.35 35.02
N LEU A 4 20.63 -40.54 35.92
CA LEU A 4 20.15 -39.18 36.20
C LEU A 4 20.67 -38.16 35.18
N PHE A 5 21.84 -38.42 34.58
CA PHE A 5 22.42 -37.58 33.52
C PHE A 5 21.69 -37.69 32.17
N ILE A 6 21.01 -38.81 31.89
CA ILE A 6 20.27 -39.01 30.64
C ILE A 6 18.96 -38.21 30.62
N LEU A 7 18.31 -38.03 31.78
CA LEU A 7 17.07 -37.28 31.89
C LEU A 7 17.27 -35.76 31.81
N VAL A 8 18.41 -35.25 32.27
CA VAL A 8 18.75 -33.82 32.16
C VAL A 8 19.12 -33.46 30.72
N PHE A 9 19.77 -34.35 29.96
CA PHE A 9 20.10 -34.11 28.56
C PHE A 9 18.86 -34.13 27.65
N ALA A 10 17.86 -34.96 27.95
CA ALA A 10 16.60 -35.00 27.19
C ALA A 10 15.74 -33.74 27.39
N ALA A 11 15.78 -33.11 28.57
CA ALA A 11 15.03 -31.88 28.85
C ALA A 11 15.63 -30.64 28.17
N VAL A 12 16.95 -30.59 27.97
CA VAL A 12 17.64 -29.46 27.31
C VAL A 12 17.44 -29.49 25.79
N VAL A 13 17.31 -30.69 25.18
CA VAL A 13 17.05 -30.82 23.73
C VAL A 13 15.59 -30.51 23.38
N PHE A 14 14.64 -30.70 24.31
CA PHE A 14 13.22 -30.39 24.07
C PHE A 14 12.91 -28.89 24.11
N PHE A 15 13.70 -28.08 24.82
CA PHE A 15 13.53 -26.62 24.85
C PHE A 15 14.18 -25.89 23.66
N ALA A 16 15.12 -26.52 22.96
CA ALA A 16 15.79 -25.93 21.78
C ALA A 16 14.99 -26.08 20.47
N ALA A 17 13.90 -26.87 20.48
CA ALA A 17 13.05 -27.12 19.31
C ALA A 17 11.81 -26.21 19.21
N GLN A 18 11.63 -25.27 20.15
CA GLN A 18 10.71 -24.16 19.93
C GLN A 18 11.38 -23.16 18.99
N GLY A 19 11.48 -23.55 17.72
CA GLY A 19 11.82 -22.63 16.65
C GLY A 19 10.89 -21.44 16.75
N VAL A 20 11.47 -20.27 17.01
CA VAL A 20 10.79 -19.00 16.77
C VAL A 20 10.41 -19.04 15.30
N HIS A 21 9.17 -19.39 15.00
CA HIS A 21 8.62 -19.24 13.66
C HIS A 21 8.65 -17.76 13.36
N ALA A 22 9.72 -17.29 12.72
CA ALA A 22 9.79 -15.95 12.18
C ALA A 22 8.59 -15.82 11.25
N ALA A 23 7.63 -14.98 11.64
CA ALA A 23 6.47 -14.70 10.81
C ALA A 23 6.97 -14.29 9.41
N GLU A 24 6.45 -14.94 8.38
CA GLU A 24 6.81 -14.64 7.00
C GLU A 24 6.55 -13.16 6.74
N LYS A 25 7.58 -12.41 6.35
CA LYS A 25 7.42 -10.99 6.02
C LYS A 25 6.77 -10.86 4.65
N ALA A 26 5.64 -10.17 4.59
CA ALA A 26 4.95 -9.87 3.34
C ALA A 26 5.88 -9.13 2.36
N SER A 27 5.77 -9.48 1.08
CA SER A 27 6.35 -8.77 -0.06
C SER A 27 5.27 -8.12 -0.93
N PHE A 28 5.68 -7.06 -1.64
CA PHE A 28 4.87 -6.44 -2.68
C PHE A 28 4.72 -7.36 -3.90
N GLU A 29 3.61 -7.24 -4.62
CA GLU A 29 3.29 -8.06 -5.80
C GLU A 29 2.70 -7.27 -6.99
N GLY A 30 2.52 -5.96 -6.84
CA GLY A 30 2.03 -5.06 -7.88
C GLY A 30 0.51 -5.05 -8.03
N TYR A 31 -0.04 -3.97 -8.60
CA TYR A 31 -1.49 -3.76 -8.62
C TYR A 31 -2.27 -4.84 -9.38
N LYS A 32 -1.60 -5.56 -10.30
CA LYS A 32 -2.25 -6.56 -11.16
C LYS A 32 -2.89 -7.69 -10.36
N LYS A 33 -2.29 -8.11 -9.24
CA LYS A 33 -2.85 -9.16 -8.37
C LYS A 33 -4.12 -8.68 -7.68
N CYS A 34 -4.08 -7.48 -7.12
CA CYS A 34 -5.23 -6.85 -6.47
C CYS A 34 -6.38 -6.64 -7.48
N GLY A 35 -6.07 -6.10 -8.65
CA GLY A 35 -7.02 -5.79 -9.71
C GLY A 35 -7.61 -7.01 -10.43
N GLY A 36 -7.17 -8.23 -10.11
CA GLY A 36 -7.81 -9.46 -10.55
C GLY A 36 -9.15 -9.69 -9.84
N CYS A 37 -9.19 -9.43 -8.53
CA CYS A 37 -10.41 -9.50 -7.72
C CYS A 37 -11.11 -8.13 -7.71
N HIS A 38 -10.33 -7.04 -7.59
CA HIS A 38 -10.83 -5.68 -7.39
C HIS A 38 -10.88 -4.83 -8.66
N LYS A 39 -11.69 -5.27 -9.63
CA LYS A 39 -11.69 -4.66 -10.97
C LYS A 39 -12.21 -3.22 -10.95
N SER A 40 -13.27 -2.92 -10.21
CA SER A 40 -13.90 -1.60 -10.21
C SER A 40 -12.95 -0.53 -9.63
N GLN A 41 -12.29 -0.88 -8.52
CA GLN A 41 -11.32 -0.04 -7.82
C GLN A 41 -10.08 0.16 -8.67
N LYS A 42 -9.57 -0.91 -9.32
CA LYS A 42 -8.41 -0.82 -10.20
C LYS A 42 -8.71 0.05 -11.42
N ASP A 43 -9.87 -0.11 -12.06
CA ASP A 43 -10.26 0.70 -13.21
C ASP A 43 -10.43 2.19 -12.81
N ALA A 44 -11.00 2.48 -11.64
CA ALA A 44 -11.06 3.85 -11.12
C ALA A 44 -9.68 4.42 -10.72
N TRP A 45 -8.81 3.59 -10.13
CA TRP A 45 -7.44 3.99 -9.73
C TRP A 45 -6.59 4.37 -10.95
N LEU A 46 -6.71 3.65 -12.07
CA LEU A 46 -5.94 3.91 -13.29
C LEU A 46 -6.09 5.34 -13.82
N GLU A 47 -7.19 6.02 -13.48
CA GLU A 47 -7.44 7.39 -13.90
C GLU A 47 -6.76 8.45 -13.03
N THR A 48 -6.26 8.07 -11.85
CA THR A 48 -5.71 8.97 -10.84
C THR A 48 -4.32 9.49 -11.19
N LYS A 49 -3.90 10.53 -10.48
CA LYS A 49 -2.50 11.00 -10.52
C LYS A 49 -1.54 9.96 -9.94
N HIS A 50 -1.97 9.16 -8.96
CA HIS A 50 -1.15 8.12 -8.35
C HIS A 50 -0.81 7.02 -9.35
N ALA A 51 -1.77 6.56 -10.15
CA ALA A 51 -1.55 5.60 -11.24
C ALA A 51 -0.71 6.15 -12.40
N LYS A 52 -0.45 7.46 -12.41
CA LYS A 52 0.33 8.16 -13.44
C LYS A 52 1.57 8.83 -12.83
N ALA A 53 1.96 8.48 -11.60
CA ALA A 53 3.01 9.16 -10.86
C ALA A 53 4.36 9.19 -11.60
N MET A 54 4.78 8.08 -12.21
CA MET A 54 6.03 7.99 -12.97
C MET A 54 6.08 8.93 -14.18
N HIS A 55 4.92 9.26 -14.76
CA HIS A 55 4.87 10.17 -15.91
C HIS A 55 5.45 11.54 -15.57
N SER A 56 5.21 12.04 -14.35
CA SER A 56 5.74 13.34 -13.91
C SER A 56 7.27 13.40 -13.81
N LEU A 57 7.95 12.25 -13.75
CA LEU A 57 9.40 12.16 -13.67
C LEU A 57 10.09 12.21 -15.04
N LYS A 58 9.35 12.04 -16.14
CA LYS A 58 9.92 12.06 -17.49
C LYS A 58 10.46 13.45 -17.86
N PRO A 59 11.46 13.53 -18.76
CA PRO A 59 11.88 14.77 -19.40
C PRO A 59 10.69 15.53 -19.99
N GLY A 60 10.67 16.85 -19.85
CA GLY A 60 9.65 17.72 -20.43
C GLY A 60 8.31 17.72 -19.70
N GLU A 61 8.06 16.81 -18.76
CA GLU A 61 6.80 16.74 -18.02
C GLU A 61 6.79 17.66 -16.79
N ARG A 62 5.61 18.22 -16.47
CA ARG A 62 5.40 19.12 -15.30
C ARG A 62 6.41 20.27 -15.23
N LYS A 63 6.78 20.87 -16.37
CA LYS A 63 7.85 21.90 -16.45
C LYS A 63 7.64 23.05 -15.46
N GLU A 64 6.42 23.56 -15.34
CA GLU A 64 6.13 24.69 -14.46
C GLU A 64 6.29 24.33 -12.97
N GLU A 65 5.82 23.15 -12.55
CA GLU A 65 6.07 22.66 -11.20
C GLU A 65 7.56 22.40 -10.94
N LYS A 66 8.28 21.77 -11.88
CA LYS A 66 9.71 21.49 -11.77
C LYS A 66 10.53 22.77 -11.65
N LYS A 67 10.27 23.79 -12.48
CA LYS A 67 10.91 25.12 -12.39
C LYS A 67 10.69 25.76 -11.02
N LYS A 68 9.45 25.77 -10.52
CA LYS A 68 9.13 26.31 -9.18
C LYS A 68 9.89 25.58 -8.07
N ALA A 69 10.03 24.26 -8.21
CA ALA A 69 10.80 23.42 -7.29
C ALA A 69 12.32 23.43 -7.55
N LYS A 70 12.82 24.26 -8.49
CA LYS A 70 14.23 24.36 -8.89
C LYS A 70 14.82 23.03 -9.40
N LEU A 71 14.01 22.22 -10.07
CA LEU A 71 14.41 20.99 -10.76
C LEU A 71 14.66 21.27 -12.24
N ASP A 72 15.51 20.45 -12.85
CA ASP A 72 15.77 20.47 -14.30
C ASP A 72 14.53 19.95 -15.05
N THR A 73 14.01 20.72 -16.00
CA THR A 73 12.78 20.32 -16.73
C THR A 73 13.02 19.25 -17.77
N GLU A 74 14.25 19.09 -18.26
CA GLU A 74 14.60 18.15 -19.33
C GLU A 74 15.36 16.93 -18.80
N LYS A 75 15.75 16.92 -17.51
CA LYS A 75 16.32 15.73 -16.87
C LYS A 75 15.29 14.60 -16.77
N ASP A 76 15.76 13.39 -17.03
CA ASP A 76 15.03 12.15 -16.75
C ASP A 76 15.20 11.74 -15.29
N TYR A 77 14.12 11.84 -14.51
CA TYR A 77 14.09 11.40 -13.11
C TYR A 77 13.54 9.97 -12.94
N THR A 78 13.20 9.27 -14.03
CA THR A 78 12.57 7.94 -13.95
C THR A 78 13.49 6.83 -13.46
N GLN A 79 14.79 7.11 -13.32
CA GLN A 79 15.79 6.19 -12.76
C GLN A 79 16.40 6.71 -11.45
N GLU A 80 15.98 7.89 -10.99
CA GLU A 80 16.54 8.55 -9.82
C GLU A 80 15.94 7.97 -8.54
N LYS A 81 16.76 7.27 -7.76
CA LYS A 81 16.32 6.55 -6.54
C LYS A 81 15.58 7.46 -5.57
N ASP A 82 16.00 8.72 -5.49
CA ASP A 82 15.42 9.73 -4.62
C ASP A 82 13.97 10.08 -5.01
N CYS A 83 13.62 9.92 -6.29
CA CYS A 83 12.27 10.14 -6.80
C CYS A 83 11.43 8.86 -6.74
N LEU A 84 12.03 7.69 -6.99
CA LEU A 84 11.32 6.42 -7.11
C LEU A 84 10.59 6.00 -5.83
N THR A 85 11.09 6.38 -4.66
CA THR A 85 10.47 6.09 -3.36
C THR A 85 9.03 6.61 -3.25
N CYS A 86 8.72 7.76 -3.86
CA CYS A 86 7.39 8.39 -3.83
C CYS A 86 6.63 8.30 -5.17
N HIS A 87 7.19 7.63 -6.18
CA HIS A 87 6.58 7.53 -7.52
C HIS A 87 6.38 6.08 -7.98
N THR A 88 6.71 5.09 -7.15
CA THR A 88 6.55 3.67 -7.47
C THR A 88 6.05 2.87 -6.25
N THR A 89 5.67 1.63 -6.48
CA THR A 89 5.14 0.75 -5.44
C THR A 89 6.28 -0.02 -4.75
N GLY A 90 6.54 0.29 -3.48
CA GLY A 90 7.46 -0.47 -2.62
C GLY A 90 8.95 -0.36 -2.98
N PHE A 91 9.40 0.76 -3.55
CA PHE A 91 10.83 0.92 -3.87
C PHE A 91 11.72 0.76 -2.63
N GLY A 92 12.73 -0.10 -2.73
CA GLY A 92 13.62 -0.44 -1.61
C GLY A 92 13.06 -1.51 -0.66
N ASP A 93 11.78 -1.87 -0.79
CA ASP A 93 11.15 -2.91 0.02
C ASP A 93 11.14 -4.29 -0.66
N ARG A 94 10.86 -5.33 0.13
CA ARG A 94 10.83 -6.71 -0.35
C ARG A 94 9.75 -6.88 -1.43
N GLY A 95 10.19 -7.24 -2.64
CA GLY A 95 9.30 -7.50 -3.78
C GLY A 95 8.79 -6.25 -4.49
N GLY A 96 9.12 -5.05 -4.03
CA GLY A 96 8.66 -3.82 -4.67
C GLY A 96 9.46 -3.42 -5.90
N TYR A 97 9.15 -2.23 -6.43
CA TYR A 97 9.73 -1.71 -7.66
C TYR A 97 11.25 -1.67 -7.62
N LYS A 98 11.88 -2.03 -8.74
CA LYS A 98 13.32 -1.85 -8.97
C LYS A 98 13.51 -1.06 -10.26
N ALA A 99 14.48 -0.16 -10.28
CA ALA A 99 14.83 0.63 -11.47
C ALA A 99 15.13 -0.25 -12.70
N SER A 100 15.63 -1.47 -12.48
CA SER A 100 15.90 -2.46 -13.53
C SER A 100 14.66 -3.20 -14.04
N MET A 101 13.47 -3.00 -13.47
CA MET A 101 12.24 -3.64 -13.95
C MET A 101 11.88 -3.11 -15.35
N SER A 102 11.34 -3.99 -16.17
CA SER A 102 10.89 -3.67 -17.53
C SER A 102 9.60 -4.42 -17.87
N GLY A 103 9.00 -4.08 -19.00
CA GLY A 103 7.77 -4.72 -19.48
C GLY A 103 6.62 -4.66 -18.46
N LYS A 104 5.95 -5.79 -18.24
CA LYS A 104 4.79 -5.90 -17.35
C LYS A 104 5.13 -5.63 -15.89
N ASP A 105 6.32 -5.98 -15.42
CA ASP A 105 6.70 -5.70 -14.03
C ASP A 105 6.92 -4.20 -13.83
N ALA A 106 7.55 -3.51 -14.78
CA ALA A 106 7.62 -2.05 -14.74
C ALA A 106 6.23 -1.39 -14.79
N GLU A 107 5.29 -1.96 -15.55
CA GLU A 107 3.89 -1.51 -15.58
C GLU A 107 3.22 -1.73 -14.20
N TYR A 108 3.31 -2.92 -13.63
CA TYR A 108 2.54 -3.31 -12.43
C TYR A 108 3.04 -2.69 -11.12
N PHE A 109 4.30 -2.27 -11.08
CA PHE A 109 4.92 -1.66 -9.90
C PHE A 109 5.31 -0.20 -10.13
N GLY A 110 5.48 0.23 -11.38
CA GLY A 110 5.70 1.63 -11.71
C GLY A 110 4.41 2.38 -11.43
N ASN A 111 4.51 3.52 -10.73
CA ASN A 111 3.41 4.31 -10.15
C ASN A 111 3.04 3.91 -8.70
N ILE A 112 2.31 4.80 -8.03
CA ILE A 112 1.79 4.60 -6.68
C ILE A 112 0.55 3.70 -6.77
N GLY A 113 0.74 2.42 -6.46
CA GLY A 113 -0.25 1.36 -6.61
C GLY A 113 -1.03 1.08 -5.33
N CYS A 114 -1.86 0.02 -5.38
CA CYS A 114 -2.72 -0.40 -4.27
C CYS A 114 -1.93 -0.57 -2.96
N GLU A 115 -0.78 -1.24 -3.06
CA GLU A 115 0.04 -1.63 -1.91
C GLU A 115 0.79 -0.46 -1.26
N SER A 116 0.94 0.68 -1.96
CA SER A 116 1.49 1.91 -1.36
C SER A 116 0.59 2.47 -0.26
N CYS A 117 -0.72 2.20 -0.33
CA CYS A 117 -1.70 2.61 0.68
C CYS A 117 -2.16 1.44 1.55
N HIS A 118 -2.35 0.25 0.97
CA HIS A 118 -2.91 -0.93 1.63
C HIS A 118 -1.86 -1.91 2.17
N GLY A 119 -0.56 -1.64 2.00
CA GLY A 119 0.52 -2.52 2.45
C GLY A 119 0.86 -3.63 1.45
N ALA A 120 1.91 -4.40 1.77
CA ALA A 120 2.44 -5.46 0.91
C ALA A 120 1.51 -6.68 0.84
N GLY A 121 1.07 -7.05 -0.38
CA GLY A 121 -0.10 -7.90 -0.63
C GLY A 121 0.08 -9.41 -0.56
N SER A 122 1.32 -9.92 -0.60
CA SER A 122 1.60 -11.36 -0.78
C SER A 122 0.90 -12.33 0.18
N ILE A 123 0.62 -11.89 1.41
CA ILE A 123 -0.01 -12.71 2.44
C ILE A 123 -1.51 -12.40 2.53
N TYR A 124 -1.88 -11.14 2.80
CA TYR A 124 -3.29 -10.79 3.04
C TYR A 124 -4.20 -11.00 1.83
N ARG A 125 -3.69 -10.94 0.58
CA ARG A 125 -4.51 -11.23 -0.60
C ARG A 125 -5.06 -12.66 -0.61
N LYS A 126 -4.31 -13.62 -0.05
CA LYS A 126 -4.75 -15.02 0.05
C LYS A 126 -5.86 -15.12 1.07
N LYS A 127 -5.70 -14.44 2.21
CA LYS A 127 -6.77 -14.28 3.21
C LYS A 127 -8.03 -13.65 2.62
N HIS A 128 -7.91 -12.63 1.75
CA HIS A 128 -9.05 -12.07 1.01
C HIS A 128 -9.79 -13.14 0.22
N SER A 129 -9.08 -13.95 -0.56
CA SER A 129 -9.69 -15.03 -1.35
C SER A 129 -10.39 -16.06 -0.45
N ASP A 130 -9.73 -16.49 0.62
CA ASP A 130 -10.24 -17.54 1.50
C ASP A 130 -11.44 -17.07 2.33
N ALA A 131 -11.36 -15.87 2.92
CA ALA A 131 -12.47 -15.25 3.64
C ALA A 131 -13.66 -14.96 2.70
N GLY A 132 -13.40 -14.51 1.47
CA GLY A 132 -14.44 -14.30 0.47
C GLY A 132 -15.20 -15.59 0.15
N LYS A 133 -14.49 -16.72 -0.02
CA LYS A 133 -15.12 -18.04 -0.21
C LYS A 133 -15.91 -18.49 1.03
N ALA A 134 -15.32 -18.35 2.21
CA ALA A 134 -15.97 -18.71 3.47
C ALA A 134 -17.24 -17.88 3.73
N PHE A 135 -17.19 -16.58 3.46
CA PHE A 135 -18.32 -15.68 3.59
C PHE A 135 -19.46 -16.05 2.64
N LYS A 136 -19.17 -16.40 1.38
CA LYS A 136 -20.20 -16.89 0.44
C LYS A 136 -20.93 -18.12 0.98
N ALA A 137 -20.19 -19.06 1.57
CA ALA A 137 -20.74 -20.31 2.07
C ALA A 137 -21.51 -20.14 3.40
N THR A 138 -21.07 -19.23 4.27
CA THR A 138 -21.53 -19.19 5.67
C THR A 138 -22.23 -17.90 6.06
N GLN A 139 -22.07 -16.81 5.29
CA GLN A 139 -22.46 -15.44 5.63
C GLN A 139 -21.87 -14.92 6.94
N LYS A 140 -20.78 -15.55 7.43
CA LYS A 140 -20.09 -15.14 8.65
C LYS A 140 -18.85 -14.32 8.31
N PRO A 141 -18.72 -13.09 8.83
CA PRO A 141 -17.54 -12.26 8.60
C PRO A 141 -16.30 -12.83 9.28
N SER A 142 -15.13 -12.54 8.71
CA SER A 142 -13.82 -12.84 9.30
C SER A 142 -13.30 -11.65 10.12
N PRO A 143 -12.50 -11.87 11.18
CA PRO A 143 -11.89 -10.80 11.93
C PRO A 143 -10.88 -10.01 11.06
N ARG A 144 -11.04 -8.69 10.98
CA ARG A 144 -10.11 -7.80 10.26
C ARG A 144 -8.70 -7.82 10.81
N LYS A 145 -8.53 -8.13 12.10
CA LYS A 145 -7.22 -8.32 12.73
C LYS A 145 -6.35 -9.33 11.96
N GLU A 146 -6.93 -10.37 11.37
CA GLU A 146 -6.17 -11.33 10.57
C GLU A 146 -5.49 -10.72 9.34
N LEU A 147 -6.04 -9.63 8.81
CA LEU A 147 -5.47 -8.88 7.69
C LEU A 147 -4.32 -8.01 8.14
N VAL A 148 -4.49 -7.33 9.28
CA VAL A 148 -3.44 -6.53 9.90
C VAL A 148 -2.22 -7.39 10.23
N ASP A 149 -2.46 -8.54 10.86
CA ASP A 149 -1.41 -9.51 11.21
C ASP A 149 -0.73 -10.07 9.95
N ALA A 150 -1.41 -10.04 8.80
CA ALA A 150 -0.88 -10.41 7.49
C ALA A 150 -0.28 -9.24 6.69
N GLY A 151 -0.19 -8.03 7.26
CA GLY A 151 0.46 -6.87 6.67
C GLY A 151 -0.46 -5.91 5.89
N GLU A 152 -1.78 -6.09 5.93
CA GLU A 152 -2.69 -5.09 5.35
C GLU A 152 -2.73 -3.83 6.22
N ASN A 153 -2.55 -2.67 5.57
CA ASN A 153 -2.50 -1.39 6.23
C ASN A 153 -3.90 -0.80 6.41
N PHE A 154 -4.19 -0.35 7.64
CA PHE A 154 -5.38 0.44 7.98
C PHE A 154 -5.03 1.81 8.57
N ASP A 155 -3.74 2.14 8.68
CA ASP A 155 -3.23 3.47 9.00
C ASP A 155 -2.87 4.22 7.71
N TYR A 156 -3.91 4.75 7.06
CA TYR A 156 -3.75 5.45 5.79
C TYR A 156 -3.12 6.83 5.98
N GLU A 157 -3.26 7.46 7.14
CA GLU A 157 -2.66 8.76 7.41
C GLU A 157 -1.13 8.66 7.39
N GLU A 158 -0.59 7.66 8.09
CA GLU A 158 0.83 7.36 8.08
C GLU A 158 1.33 6.95 6.68
N ALA A 159 0.55 6.16 5.94
CA ALA A 159 0.90 5.79 4.55
C ALA A 159 0.99 7.01 3.62
N CYS A 160 0.05 7.95 3.72
CA CYS A 160 0.10 9.18 2.94
C CYS A 160 1.25 10.10 3.37
N ALA A 161 1.50 10.21 4.68
CA ALA A 161 2.49 11.11 5.25
C ALA A 161 3.91 10.80 4.77
N LYS A 162 4.24 9.52 4.56
CA LYS A 162 5.52 9.04 4.02
C LYS A 162 5.93 9.67 2.70
N CYS A 163 4.98 10.17 1.90
CA CYS A 163 5.25 10.86 0.64
C CYS A 163 4.88 12.35 0.71
N HIS A 164 3.67 12.66 1.18
CA HIS A 164 3.11 14.03 1.13
C HIS A 164 3.61 14.94 2.24
N LEU A 165 4.09 14.37 3.35
CA LEU A 165 4.64 15.09 4.49
C LEU A 165 6.12 14.77 4.70
N ASN A 166 6.80 14.16 3.71
CA ASN A 166 8.22 13.85 3.83
C ASN A 166 9.08 15.02 3.33
N TYR A 167 9.17 16.09 4.11
CA TYR A 167 10.02 17.25 3.80
C TYR A 167 10.60 17.87 5.08
N GLU A 168 11.69 18.62 4.92
CA GLU A 168 12.35 19.29 6.04
C GLU A 168 11.42 20.28 6.75
N GLY A 169 11.32 20.16 8.07
CA GLY A 169 10.42 20.97 8.89
C GLY A 169 8.94 20.58 8.80
N SER A 170 8.63 19.42 8.22
CA SER A 170 7.28 18.85 8.22
C SER A 170 6.76 18.61 9.65
N PRO A 171 5.43 18.73 9.87
CA PRO A 171 4.82 18.31 11.14
C PRO A 171 4.91 16.80 11.37
N TRP A 172 5.12 16.00 10.32
CA TRP A 172 5.23 14.54 10.43
C TRP A 172 6.62 14.14 10.93
N LYS A 173 6.67 13.41 12.05
CA LYS A 173 7.91 13.04 12.74
C LYS A 173 8.75 12.01 12.00
N GLY A 174 8.17 11.27 11.07
CA GLY A 174 8.88 10.28 10.25
C GLY A 174 9.65 10.88 9.07
N ALA A 175 9.60 12.20 8.88
CA ALA A 175 10.23 12.85 7.74
C ALA A 175 11.74 12.61 7.73
N LYS A 176 12.26 12.12 6.59
CA LYS A 176 13.68 11.86 6.37
C LYS A 176 14.04 11.97 4.89
N GLU A 177 15.32 12.17 4.61
CA GLU A 177 15.82 12.16 3.24
C GLU A 177 15.62 10.78 2.57
N PRO A 178 15.36 10.75 1.25
CA PRO A 178 15.20 11.89 0.35
C PRO A 178 13.83 12.57 0.51
N TYR A 179 13.83 13.91 0.62
CA TYR A 179 12.61 14.70 0.81
C TYR A 179 11.86 14.96 -0.51
N THR A 180 10.54 15.14 -0.42
CA THR A 180 9.78 15.69 -1.55
C THR A 180 10.20 17.12 -1.85
N PRO A 181 10.49 17.48 -3.12
CA PRO A 181 10.79 18.85 -3.50
C PRO A 181 9.52 19.71 -3.57
N PHE A 182 8.34 19.10 -3.54
CA PHE A 182 7.05 19.79 -3.67
C PHE A 182 6.44 20.05 -2.30
N THR A 183 6.80 21.19 -1.70
CA THR A 183 6.40 21.57 -0.33
C THR A 183 5.52 22.81 -0.32
N PRO A 184 4.81 23.12 0.80
CA PRO A 184 4.03 24.35 0.94
C PRO A 184 4.84 25.64 0.75
N LYS A 185 6.17 25.59 0.92
CA LYS A 185 7.08 26.72 0.64
C LYS A 185 7.25 26.98 -0.86
N VAL A 186 7.16 25.93 -1.69
CA VAL A 186 7.25 26.05 -3.15
C VAL A 186 5.93 26.56 -3.73
N ASP A 187 4.81 26.00 -3.26
CA ASP A 187 3.47 26.43 -3.64
C ASP A 187 2.47 25.95 -2.57
N ALA A 188 1.56 26.82 -2.14
CA ALA A 188 0.59 26.52 -1.08
C ALA A 188 -0.31 25.32 -1.44
N LYS A 189 -0.48 25.01 -2.75
CA LYS A 189 -1.23 23.84 -3.22
C LYS A 189 -0.67 22.49 -2.73
N TYR A 190 0.59 22.45 -2.29
CA TYR A 190 1.23 21.25 -1.75
C TYR A 190 0.98 21.05 -0.25
N LYS A 191 0.21 21.92 0.40
CA LYS A 191 -0.25 21.67 1.77
C LYS A 191 -1.12 20.41 1.80
N PHE A 192 -0.71 19.44 2.61
CA PHE A 192 -1.41 18.18 2.77
C PHE A 192 -2.24 18.18 4.06
N ASP A 193 -3.48 17.72 3.95
CA ASP A 193 -4.43 17.53 5.04
C ASP A 193 -5.11 16.18 4.78
N PHE A 194 -4.75 15.18 5.58
CA PHE A 194 -5.21 13.81 5.37
C PHE A 194 -6.73 13.72 5.32
N SER A 195 -7.43 14.38 6.25
CA SER A 195 -8.89 14.36 6.38
C SER A 195 -9.62 14.83 5.13
N LYS A 196 -9.00 15.74 4.36
CA LYS A 196 -9.51 16.23 3.08
C LYS A 196 -9.03 15.39 1.91
N ALA A 197 -7.74 15.09 1.86
CA ALA A 197 -7.12 14.35 0.76
C ALA A 197 -7.73 12.95 0.60
N VAL A 198 -8.01 12.27 1.72
CA VAL A 198 -8.60 10.94 1.71
C VAL A 198 -10.01 10.93 1.10
N LYS A 199 -10.73 12.07 1.10
CA LYS A 199 -12.08 12.22 0.51
C LYS A 199 -12.04 12.51 -0.99
N ASP A 200 -10.88 12.83 -1.56
CA ASP A 200 -10.75 13.14 -2.98
C ASP A 200 -10.72 11.86 -3.82
N LYS A 201 -11.89 11.46 -4.31
CA LYS A 201 -12.08 10.32 -5.21
C LYS A 201 -11.37 10.44 -6.56
N LYS A 202 -10.84 11.62 -6.92
CA LYS A 202 -10.02 11.81 -8.13
C LYS A 202 -8.52 11.64 -7.84
N ALA A 203 -8.12 11.76 -6.58
CA ALA A 203 -6.76 11.48 -6.11
C ALA A 203 -6.60 10.01 -5.69
N LEU A 204 -7.65 9.45 -5.07
CA LEU A 204 -7.80 8.02 -4.80
C LEU A 204 -8.66 7.36 -5.88
N HIS A 205 -9.08 6.12 -5.66
CA HIS A 205 -10.11 5.49 -6.48
C HIS A 205 -11.51 5.76 -5.92
N GLU A 206 -12.52 5.60 -6.77
CA GLU A 206 -13.93 5.55 -6.33
C GLU A 206 -14.13 4.46 -5.27
N HIS A 207 -15.06 4.69 -4.35
CA HIS A 207 -15.40 3.73 -3.31
C HIS A 207 -16.61 2.91 -3.73
N PHE A 208 -16.47 1.58 -3.62
CA PHE A 208 -17.50 0.62 -3.94
C PHE A 208 -18.03 -0.05 -2.68
N LYS A 209 -19.30 -0.47 -2.73
CA LYS A 209 -19.99 -1.13 -1.63
C LYS A 209 -19.30 -2.43 -1.29
N LEU A 210 -19.01 -2.63 -0.01
CA LEU A 210 -18.40 -3.84 0.52
C LEU A 210 -19.48 -4.73 1.12
N ARG A 211 -19.35 -6.04 0.89
CA ARG A 211 -20.30 -7.06 1.36
C ARG A 211 -20.22 -7.38 2.85
N GLY A 212 -19.29 -6.77 3.58
CA GLY A 212 -19.10 -7.05 5.00
C GLY A 212 -18.33 -8.34 5.29
N VAL A 213 -17.49 -8.82 4.35
CA VAL A 213 -16.65 -10.03 4.54
C VAL A 213 -15.76 -9.95 5.79
N TYR A 214 -15.43 -8.73 6.25
CA TYR A 214 -14.61 -8.51 7.43
C TYR A 214 -15.29 -7.59 8.45
N GLU A 215 -15.08 -7.88 9.73
CA GLU A 215 -15.57 -7.09 10.87
C GLU A 215 -14.48 -6.84 11.92
N GLY A 216 -14.78 -6.04 12.93
CA GLY A 216 -13.87 -5.73 14.03
C GLY A 216 -12.75 -4.75 13.67
N ASP A 217 -11.99 -4.34 14.68
CA ASP A 217 -10.94 -3.35 14.54
C ASP A 217 -9.67 -3.90 13.85
N PRO A 218 -8.83 -3.02 13.28
CA PRO A 218 -8.99 -1.57 13.16
C PRO A 218 -9.90 -1.15 12.00
N VAL A 219 -10.76 -0.16 12.23
CA VAL A 219 -11.58 0.45 11.17
C VAL A 219 -11.18 1.92 10.99
N PRO A 220 -10.79 2.36 9.78
CA PRO A 220 -10.57 3.78 9.52
C PRO A 220 -11.85 4.55 9.82
N ALA A 221 -11.75 5.63 10.59
CA ALA A 221 -12.90 6.42 11.04
C ALA A 221 -13.83 6.84 9.89
N ILE A 222 -13.25 7.08 8.71
CA ILE A 222 -13.96 7.52 7.51
C ILE A 222 -14.69 6.39 6.75
N ARG A 223 -14.45 5.12 7.10
CA ARG A 223 -15.00 3.96 6.37
C ARG A 223 -16.52 4.01 6.31
N ALA A 224 -17.19 4.35 7.40
CA ALA A 224 -18.66 4.42 7.44
C ALA A 224 -19.21 5.48 6.49
N GLU A 225 -18.57 6.66 6.43
CA GLU A 225 -18.92 7.74 5.51
C GLU A 225 -18.76 7.29 4.04
N PHE A 226 -17.63 6.65 3.71
CA PHE A 226 -17.38 6.14 2.37
C PHE A 226 -18.37 5.04 1.97
N GLN A 227 -18.65 4.10 2.87
CA GLN A 227 -19.59 3.03 2.58
C GLN A 227 -21.03 3.51 2.48
N LYS A 228 -21.43 4.63 3.11
CA LYS A 228 -22.77 5.22 2.93
C LYS A 228 -23.02 5.67 1.49
N THR A 229 -22.02 6.30 0.86
CA THR A 229 -22.12 6.91 -0.48
C THR A 229 -21.42 6.12 -1.59
N ALA A 230 -20.89 4.94 -1.26
CA ALA A 230 -20.20 4.07 -2.21
C ALA A 230 -21.14 3.60 -3.33
N LYS A 231 -20.59 3.42 -4.53
CA LYS A 231 -21.31 2.85 -5.68
C LYS A 231 -21.35 1.34 -5.59
N GLU A 232 -22.30 0.71 -6.27
CA GLU A 232 -22.22 -0.73 -6.49
C GLU A 232 -21.04 -1.07 -7.42
N PRO A 233 -20.33 -2.20 -7.19
CA PRO A 233 -19.29 -2.65 -8.09
C PRO A 233 -19.87 -3.02 -9.47
N ALA A 234 -19.01 -3.05 -10.49
CA ALA A 234 -19.45 -3.47 -11.82
C ALA A 234 -19.91 -4.95 -11.82
N ALA A 235 -20.99 -5.22 -12.54
CA ALA A 235 -21.56 -6.57 -12.64
C ALA A 235 -20.54 -7.59 -13.19
N GLY A 236 -20.54 -8.81 -12.64
CA GLY A 236 -19.73 -9.96 -12.99
C GLY A 236 -18.38 -10.09 -12.24
N GLY A 237 -17.98 -9.10 -11.44
CA GLY A 237 -16.71 -9.12 -10.69
C GLY A 237 -16.70 -10.05 -9.49
N GLU A 238 -15.53 -10.51 -9.04
CA GLU A 238 -15.40 -11.21 -7.74
C GLU A 238 -15.79 -10.33 -6.54
N GLU A 239 -15.87 -9.01 -6.74
CA GLU A 239 -16.38 -8.05 -5.77
C GLU A 239 -17.89 -8.18 -5.55
N GLU A 240 -18.62 -8.62 -6.58
CA GLU A 240 -20.07 -8.84 -6.56
C GLU A 240 -20.42 -10.27 -6.13
N LYS A 241 -19.71 -11.27 -6.69
CA LYS A 241 -19.93 -12.70 -6.40
C LYS A 241 -19.40 -13.06 -5.04
#